data_AF-A0A7K5IAU1-F1
#
_entry.id   AF-A0A7K5IAU1-F1
#
_cell.length_a   1.000
_cell.length_b   1.000
_cell.length_c   1.000
_cell.angle_alpha   90.00
_cell.angle_beta   90.00
_cell.angle_gamma   90.00
#
_symmetry.space_group_name_H-M   'P 1'
#
loop_
_entity.id
_entity.type
_entity.pdbx_description
1 polymer ?
#
loop_
_entity_poly.entity_id
_entity_poly.type
_entity_poly.pdbx_seq_one_letter_code
_entity_poly.pdbx_strand_id
1 'polypeptide(L)'
;QPSVIGGREAKPHSRPYLVSVQFGGVHACGGSLLHRRWVLTAAHCVPRRTKGAGTVVVGLHNLRERGATTQTIPIRTACPHPGYDRRTMENDLLLLQ
;
A
#
# COMPACT_ATOMS: atom_id res chain seq x y z
N GLN A 1 -2.99 -20.08 0.86
CA GLN A 1 -1.70 -20.04 1.58
C GLN A 1 -1.70 -18.81 2.47
N PRO A 2 -1.32 -18.89 3.76
CA PRO A 2 -1.31 -17.71 4.62
C PRO A 2 -0.26 -16.72 4.11
N SER A 3 -0.68 -15.47 3.85
CA SER A 3 0.20 -14.42 3.33
C SER A 3 1.16 -13.85 4.39
N VAL A 4 0.95 -14.19 5.66
CA VAL A 4 1.80 -13.81 6.80
C VAL A 4 2.18 -15.09 7.55
N ILE A 5 3.48 -15.38 7.63
CA ILE A 5 4.02 -16.60 8.27
C ILE A 5 3.77 -16.55 9.78
N GLY A 6 3.24 -17.64 10.35
CA GLY A 6 2.92 -17.73 11.77
C GLY A 6 1.73 -16.86 12.23
N GLY A 7 1.05 -16.21 11.29
CA GLY A 7 -0.11 -15.38 11.56
C GLY A 7 -1.43 -16.15 11.61
N ARG A 8 -2.48 -15.43 12.00
CA ARG A 8 -3.87 -15.82 11.83
C ARG A 8 -4.62 -14.69 11.13
N GLU A 9 -5.74 -15.01 10.50
CA GLU A 9 -6.59 -14.01 9.89
C GLU A 9 -7.01 -12.96 10.93
N ALA A 10 -6.89 -11.68 10.57
CA ALA A 10 -7.33 -10.59 11.42
C ALA A 10 -8.87 -10.55 11.48
N LYS A 11 -9.44 -10.06 12.57
CA LYS A 11 -10.89 -9.74 12.58
C LYS A 11 -11.17 -8.70 11.47
N PRO A 12 -12.23 -8.86 10.67
CA PRO A 12 -12.57 -7.90 9.62
C PRO A 12 -12.54 -6.45 10.10
N HIS A 13 -11.82 -5.61 9.36
CA HIS A 13 -11.67 -4.17 9.60
C HIS A 13 -11.07 -3.76 10.96
N SER A 14 -10.50 -4.69 11.73
CA SER A 14 -9.83 -4.39 13.02
C SER A 14 -8.49 -3.66 12.90
N ARG A 15 -8.02 -3.43 11.66
CA ARG A 15 -6.80 -2.70 11.30
C ARG A 15 -7.16 -1.63 10.27
N PRO A 16 -7.90 -0.58 10.66
CA PRO A 16 -8.47 0.39 9.70
C PRO A 16 -7.41 1.24 8.98
N TYR A 17 -6.19 1.29 9.52
CA TYR A 17 -5.05 1.95 8.90
C TYR A 17 -4.37 1.11 7.82
N LEU A 18 -4.70 -0.19 7.68
CA LEU A 18 -4.04 -1.06 6.71
C LEU A 18 -4.49 -0.71 5.28
N VAL A 19 -3.51 -0.62 4.39
CA VAL A 19 -3.69 -0.23 2.99
C VAL A 19 -3.18 -1.32 2.07
N SER A 20 -3.90 -1.57 0.98
CA SER A 20 -3.40 -2.33 -0.17
C SER A 20 -2.92 -1.37 -1.26
N VAL A 21 -1.62 -1.35 -1.53
CA VAL A 21 -1.05 -0.66 -2.69
C VAL A 21 -1.15 -1.59 -3.90
N GLN A 22 -1.82 -1.15 -4.95
CA GLN A 22 -2.11 -1.94 -6.14
C GLN A 22 -1.55 -1.30 -7.42
N PHE A 23 -1.11 -2.12 -8.36
CA PHE A 23 -0.75 -1.71 -9.71
C PHE A 23 -1.52 -2.59 -10.70
N GLY A 24 -2.20 -1.98 -11.67
CA GLY A 24 -3.08 -2.71 -12.60
C GLY A 24 -4.20 -3.49 -11.91
N GLY A 25 -4.66 -3.01 -10.74
CA GLY A 25 -5.70 -3.67 -9.93
C GLY A 25 -5.22 -4.88 -9.11
N VAL A 26 -3.92 -5.19 -9.12
CA VAL A 26 -3.34 -6.31 -8.37
C VAL A 26 -2.60 -5.80 -7.13
N HIS A 27 -2.83 -6.46 -5.99
CA HIS A 27 -2.08 -6.19 -4.75
C HIS A 27 -0.59 -6.42 -4.95
N ALA A 28 0.21 -5.39 -4.64
CA ALA A 28 1.67 -5.45 -4.73
C ALA A 28 2.32 -5.34 -3.35
N CYS A 29 1.87 -4.40 -2.53
CA CYS A 29 2.42 -4.17 -1.19
C CYS A 29 1.36 -3.71 -0.20
N GLY A 30 1.71 -3.80 1.09
CA GLY A 30 0.99 -3.13 2.16
C GLY A 30 1.38 -1.66 2.29
N GLY A 31 0.57 -0.92 3.04
CA GLY A 31 0.87 0.43 3.50
C GLY A 31 0.08 0.75 4.77
N SER A 32 0.37 1.92 5.34
CA SER A 32 -0.32 2.45 6.51
C SER A 32 -0.87 3.84 6.23
N LEU A 33 -2.15 4.04 6.47
CA LEU A 33 -2.81 5.34 6.39
C LEU A 33 -2.37 6.21 7.58
N LEU A 34 -1.51 7.19 7.34
CA LEU A 34 -1.04 8.13 8.37
C LEU A 34 -1.97 9.34 8.50
N HIS A 35 -2.56 9.74 7.38
CA HIS A 35 -3.46 10.88 7.29
C HIS A 35 -4.48 10.61 6.19
N ARG A 36 -5.58 11.37 6.15
CA ARG A 36 -6.64 11.27 5.12
C ARG A 36 -6.16 11.31 3.67
N ARG A 37 -4.94 11.81 3.43
CA ARG A 37 -4.32 11.98 2.10
C ARG A 37 -2.89 11.44 2.03
N TRP A 38 -2.44 10.70 3.04
CA TRP A 38 -1.06 10.21 3.06
C TRP A 38 -1.01 8.77 3.53
N VAL A 39 -0.40 7.93 2.69
CA VAL A 39 -0.07 6.54 3.01
C VAL A 39 1.44 6.39 3.08
N LEU A 40 1.93 5.79 4.16
CA LEU A 40 3.31 5.32 4.25
C LEU A 40 3.41 3.91 3.69
N THR A 41 4.38 3.67 2.83
CA THR A 41 4.74 2.35 2.30
C THR A 41 6.26 2.26 2.10
N ALA A 42 6.74 1.16 1.56
CA ALA A 42 8.15 0.99 1.21
C ALA A 42 8.44 1.60 -0.17
N ALA A 43 9.63 2.19 -0.34
CA ALA A 43 10.02 2.81 -1.59
C ALA A 43 10.20 1.79 -2.72
N HIS A 44 10.73 0.60 -2.41
CA HIS A 44 10.93 -0.46 -3.39
C HIS A 44 9.62 -0.98 -3.99
N CYS A 45 8.49 -0.79 -3.31
CA CYS A 45 7.17 -1.20 -3.79
C CYS A 45 6.70 -0.42 -5.01
N VAL A 46 7.20 0.82 -5.21
CA VAL A 46 6.74 1.71 -6.27
C VAL A 46 7.69 1.64 -7.49
N PRO A 47 7.23 1.17 -8.66
CA PRO A 47 8.10 1.06 -9.82
C PRO A 47 8.49 2.43 -10.38
N ARG A 48 9.78 2.63 -10.69
CA ARG A 48 10.35 3.90 -11.21
C ARG A 48 9.66 4.44 -12.48
N ARG A 49 9.00 3.59 -13.26
CA ARG A 49 8.37 3.93 -14.55
C ARG A 49 6.85 4.08 -14.49
N THR A 50 6.25 4.04 -13.30
CA THR A 50 4.79 4.21 -13.17
C THR A 50 4.41 5.69 -13.27
N LYS A 51 4.39 6.21 -14.50
CA LYS A 51 3.54 7.36 -14.82
C LYS A 51 2.07 6.91 -14.74
N GLY A 52 1.50 6.84 -13.53
CA GLY A 52 0.06 6.97 -13.33
C GLY A 52 -0.83 5.72 -13.25
N ALA A 53 -0.34 4.53 -12.87
CA ALA A 53 -1.19 3.32 -12.79
C ALA A 53 -1.32 2.67 -11.40
N GLY A 54 -0.85 3.34 -10.36
CA GLY A 54 -0.94 2.85 -8.98
C GLY A 54 -2.20 3.35 -8.27
N THR A 55 -2.85 2.49 -7.50
CA THR A 55 -3.97 2.86 -6.62
C THR A 55 -3.72 2.39 -5.19
N VAL A 56 -4.15 3.20 -4.24
CA VAL A 56 -4.30 2.84 -2.84
C VAL A 56 -5.72 2.33 -2.63
N VAL A 57 -5.87 1.16 -2.02
CA VAL A 57 -7.18 0.62 -1.63
C VAL A 57 -7.26 0.48 -0.11
N VAL A 58 -8.25 1.14 0.49
CA VAL A 58 -8.51 1.15 1.93
C VAL A 58 -9.85 0.50 2.25
N GLY A 59 -10.04 0.06 3.50
CA GLY A 59 -11.28 -0.57 3.95
C GLY A 59 -11.46 -2.02 3.50
N LEU A 60 -10.43 -2.64 2.92
CA LEU A 60 -10.44 -4.06 2.56
C LEU A 60 -10.24 -4.96 3.78
N HIS A 61 -10.86 -6.13 3.72
CA HIS A 61 -10.50 -7.30 4.53
C HIS A 61 -10.04 -8.45 3.65
N ASN A 62 -10.82 -8.75 2.60
CA ASN A 62 -10.46 -9.73 1.56
C ASN A 62 -10.15 -9.00 0.25
N LEU A 63 -8.97 -9.26 -0.34
CA LEU A 63 -8.53 -8.62 -1.60
C LEU A 63 -9.47 -8.87 -2.80
N ARG A 64 -10.29 -9.93 -2.74
CA ARG A 64 -11.24 -10.32 -3.80
C ARG A 64 -12.63 -9.73 -3.61
N GLU A 65 -12.92 -9.21 -2.42
CA GLU A 65 -14.26 -8.69 -2.08
C GLU A 65 -14.19 -7.20 -1.82
N ARG A 66 -14.86 -6.43 -2.67
CA ARG A 66 -15.00 -4.98 -2.51
C ARG A 66 -16.37 -4.71 -1.89
N GLY A 67 -16.37 -4.24 -0.65
CA GLY A 67 -17.58 -3.92 0.11
C GLY A 67 -17.91 -2.42 0.09
N ALA A 68 -18.99 -2.03 0.75
CA ALA A 68 -19.44 -0.64 0.84
C ALA A 68 -18.41 0.31 1.50
N THR A 69 -17.51 -0.23 2.32
CA THR A 69 -16.44 0.53 2.99
C THR A 69 -15.15 0.63 2.18
N THR A 70 -15.06 -0.09 1.06
CA THR A 70 -13.85 -0.13 0.22
C THR A 70 -13.75 1.12 -0.63
N GLN A 71 -12.61 1.81 -0.55
CA GLN A 71 -12.32 2.98 -1.38
C GLN A 71 -11.05 2.73 -2.18
N THR A 72 -11.11 3.00 -3.49
CA THR A 72 -9.96 2.91 -4.39
C THR A 72 -9.58 4.32 -4.82
N ILE A 73 -8.36 4.71 -4.51
CA ILE A 73 -7.87 6.08 -4.65
C ILE A 73 -6.63 6.03 -5.56
N PRO A 74 -6.61 6.77 -6.69
CA PRO A 74 -5.43 6.85 -7.52
C PRO A 74 -4.31 7.57 -6.80
N ILE A 75 -3.08 7.07 -6.94
CA ILE A 75 -1.88 7.72 -6.40
C ILE A 75 -1.57 8.94 -7.27
N ARG A 76 -1.58 10.13 -6.67
CA ARG A 76 -1.23 11.39 -7.34
C ARG A 76 0.26 11.62 -7.31
N THR A 77 0.92 11.34 -6.19
CA THR A 77 2.37 11.60 -6.04
C THR A 77 3.02 10.55 -5.15
N ALA A 78 4.24 10.16 -5.52
CA ALA A 78 5.09 9.28 -4.74
C ALA A 78 6.34 10.06 -4.32
N CYS A 79 6.53 10.20 -3.01
CA CYS A 79 7.64 10.91 -2.38
C CYS A 79 8.52 9.88 -1.66
N PRO A 80 9.49 9.24 -2.35
CA PRO A 80 10.46 8.37 -1.69
C PRO A 80 11.31 9.19 -0.71
N HIS A 81 11.82 8.53 0.32
CA HIS A 81 12.83 9.13 1.18
C HIS A 81 14.03 9.60 0.35
N PRO A 82 14.57 10.82 0.57
CA PRO A 82 15.62 11.39 -0.27
C PRO A 82 16.92 10.58 -0.27
N GLY A 83 17.18 9.85 0.83
CA GLY A 83 18.30 8.92 0.96
C GLY A 83 17.98 7.47 0.58
N TYR A 84 16.86 7.17 -0.08
CA TYR A 84 16.54 5.79 -0.48
C TYR A 84 17.57 5.26 -1.48
N ASP A 85 18.25 4.18 -1.13
CA ASP A 85 19.16 3.45 -2.01
C ASP A 85 18.58 2.07 -2.34
N ARG A 86 18.28 1.84 -3.62
CA ARG A 86 17.66 0.60 -4.11
C ARG A 86 18.61 -0.60 -4.08
N ARG A 87 19.93 -0.38 -4.10
CA ARG A 87 20.93 -1.45 -4.07
C ARG A 87 21.14 -1.95 -2.66
N THR A 88 21.20 -1.04 -1.68
CA THR A 88 21.41 -1.38 -0.27
C THR A 88 20.11 -1.58 0.50
N MET A 89 18.98 -1.09 -0.03
CA MET A 89 17.67 -1.01 0.63
C MET A 89 17.64 -0.06 1.83
N GLU A 90 18.65 0.81 1.97
CA GLU A 90 18.65 1.84 2.99
C GLU A 90 17.55 2.86 2.74
N ASN A 91 16.91 3.31 3.84
CA ASN A 91 15.84 4.30 3.82
C ASN A 91 14.66 3.94 2.90
N ASP A 92 14.26 2.67 2.90
CA ASP A 92 13.15 2.12 2.10
C ASP A 92 11.76 2.56 2.61
N LEU A 93 11.52 3.87 2.55
CA LEU A 93 10.31 4.54 3.00
C LEU A 93 9.81 5.47 1.90
N LEU A 94 8.48 5.51 1.73
CA LEU A 94 7.84 6.34 0.71
C LEU A 94 6.46 6.81 1.16
N LEU A 95 6.19 8.09 0.94
CA LEU A 95 4.87 8.68 1.13
C LEU A 95 4.10 8.73 -0.19
N LEU A 96 2.88 8.20 -0.18
CA LEU A 96 1.92 8.29 -1.29
C LEU A 96 0.87 9.35 -0.95
N GLN A 97 0.64 10.27 -1.88
CA GLN A 97 -0.47 11.23 -1.85
C GLN A 97 -1.55 10.88 -2.85
#